data_AF-A0A239DA46-F1
#
_entry.id   AF-A0A239DA46-F1
#
_cell.length_a   1.000
_cell.length_b   1.000
_cell.length_c   1.000
_cell.angle_alpha   90.00
_cell.angle_beta   90.00
_cell.angle_gamma   90.00
#
_symmetry.space_group_name_H-M   'P 1'
#
loop_
_entity.id
_entity.type
_entity.pdbx_description
1 polymer ?
#
loop_
_entity_poly.entity_id
_entity_poly.type
_entity_poly.pdbx_seq_one_letter_code
_entity_poly.pdbx_strand_id
1 'polypeptide(L)'
;MSTYFTSLEISSCEIGGLVAQSLIHDLRVNNFTFTNFPEVIVEWDSENFYIKLQAHGQTTQAESLPYKAMNALIKDFRNNKDHDKDFFKSIQNLAIQLESLIGKARNA
;
A
#
# COMPACT_ATOMS: atom_id res chain seq x y z
N MET A 1 -9.47 -15.97 -8.11
CA MET A 1 -8.87 -14.65 -8.40
C MET A 1 -7.52 -14.88 -9.04
N SER A 2 -7.28 -14.34 -10.24
CA SER A 2 -5.93 -14.32 -10.83
C SER A 2 -5.13 -13.23 -10.13
N THR A 3 -3.95 -13.56 -9.62
CA THR A 3 -3.01 -12.62 -8.99
C THR A 3 -2.10 -11.93 -10.01
N TYR A 4 -2.33 -12.16 -11.31
CA TYR A 4 -1.53 -11.67 -12.41
C TYR A 4 -2.41 -11.01 -13.48
N PHE A 5 -2.05 -9.78 -13.85
CA PHE A 5 -2.71 -8.97 -14.86
C PHE A 5 -1.92 -9.05 -16.16
N THR A 6 -2.20 -10.05 -16.99
CA THR A 6 -1.39 -10.36 -18.18
C THR A 6 -1.25 -9.19 -19.15
N SER A 7 -2.29 -8.35 -19.31
CA SER A 7 -2.25 -7.17 -20.18
C SER A 7 -1.36 -6.04 -19.65
N LEU A 8 -1.10 -6.03 -18.35
CA LEU A 8 -0.26 -5.02 -17.68
C LEU A 8 1.11 -5.57 -17.28
N GLU A 9 1.30 -6.89 -17.35
CA GLU A 9 2.48 -7.60 -16.84
C GLU A 9 2.80 -7.27 -15.37
N ILE A 10 1.76 -7.06 -14.56
CA ILE A 10 1.86 -6.73 -13.12
C ILE A 10 1.19 -7.85 -12.32
N SER A 11 1.80 -8.24 -11.19
CA SER A 11 1.14 -9.05 -10.18
C SER A 11 0.62 -8.19 -9.02
N SER A 12 -0.54 -8.56 -8.45
CA SER A 12 -1.01 -7.98 -7.19
C SER A 12 0.01 -8.18 -6.05
N CYS A 13 0.83 -9.24 -6.11
CA CYS A 13 1.92 -9.47 -5.17
C CYS A 13 3.02 -8.42 -5.27
N GLU A 14 3.31 -7.91 -6.48
CA GLU A 14 4.32 -6.85 -6.66
C GLU A 14 3.82 -5.52 -6.11
N ILE A 15 2.53 -5.23 -6.27
CA ILE A 15 1.89 -4.07 -5.64
C ILE A 15 1.99 -4.21 -4.12
N GLY A 16 1.67 -5.39 -3.57
CA GLY A 16 1.85 -5.68 -2.15
C GLY A 16 3.29 -5.50 -1.68
N GLY A 17 4.27 -5.98 -2.45
CA GLY A 17 5.69 -5.81 -2.15
C GLY A 17 6.14 -4.35 -2.14
N LEU A 18 5.69 -3.56 -3.11
CA LEU A 18 5.94 -2.11 -3.18
C LEU A 18 5.36 -1.36 -1.97
N VAL A 19 4.13 -1.69 -1.57
CA VAL A 19 3.51 -1.13 -0.35
C VAL A 19 4.30 -1.53 0.89
N ALA A 20 4.64 -2.81 1.03
CA ALA A 20 5.41 -3.30 2.18
C ALA A 20 6.79 -2.63 2.27
N GLN A 21 7.47 -2.43 1.15
CA GLN A 21 8.76 -1.73 1.11
C GLN A 21 8.60 -0.28 1.61
N SER A 22 7.51 0.39 1.23
CA SER A 22 7.20 1.74 1.70
C SER A 22 6.97 1.78 3.21
N LEU A 23 6.19 0.83 3.76
CA LEU A 23 5.97 0.72 5.20
C LEU A 23 7.27 0.42 5.97
N ILE A 24 8.13 -0.44 5.44
CA ILE A 24 9.44 -0.75 6.02
C ILE A 24 10.36 0.48 5.99
N HIS A 25 10.33 1.24 4.89
CA HIS A 25 11.08 2.49 4.80
C HIS A 25 10.61 3.49 5.87
N ASP A 26 9.30 3.63 6.06
CA ASP A 26 8.72 4.53 7.06
C ASP A 26 9.11 4.12 8.48
N LEU A 27 9.11 2.81 8.78
CA LEU A 27 9.60 2.25 10.04
C LEU A 27 11.07 2.58 10.27
N ARG A 28 11.92 2.41 9.25
CA ARG A 28 13.38 2.52 9.37
C ARG A 28 13.88 3.96 9.38
N VAL A 29 13.29 4.83 8.57
CA VAL A 29 13.80 6.18 8.28
C VAL A 29 13.03 7.23 9.06
N ASN A 30 11.70 7.14 9.10
CA ASN A 30 10.85 8.13 9.77
C ASN A 30 10.45 7.71 11.19
N ASN A 31 10.87 6.53 11.65
CA ASN A 31 10.52 5.95 12.94
C ASN A 31 9.01 5.84 13.17
N PHE A 32 8.23 5.66 12.11
CA PHE A 32 6.80 5.41 12.23
C PHE A 32 6.58 4.06 12.91
N THR A 33 5.82 4.04 14.01
CA THR A 33 5.58 2.82 14.78
C THR A 33 4.21 2.26 14.43
N PHE A 34 4.19 0.99 14.04
CA PHE A 34 2.96 0.23 13.82
C PHE A 34 2.66 -0.60 15.06
N THR A 35 1.38 -0.68 15.45
CA THR A 35 0.97 -1.64 16.48
C THR A 35 1.14 -3.08 15.95
N ASN A 36 0.80 -3.29 14.68
CA ASN A 36 1.01 -4.53 13.92
C ASN A 36 1.40 -4.20 12.48
N PHE A 37 2.23 -5.04 11.86
CA PHE A 37 2.50 -4.87 10.42
C PHE A 37 1.20 -5.09 9.63
N PRO A 38 0.74 -4.12 8.83
CA PRO A 38 -0.55 -4.20 8.18
C PRO A 38 -0.60 -5.29 7.10
N GLU A 39 -1.76 -5.93 6.95
CA GLU A 39 -2.10 -6.67 5.75
C GLU A 39 -2.36 -5.67 4.60
N VAL A 40 -1.82 -5.96 3.41
CA VAL A 40 -2.03 -5.15 2.21
C VAL A 40 -3.10 -5.81 1.35
N ILE A 41 -4.21 -5.10 1.15
CA ILE A 41 -5.30 -5.54 0.28
C ILE A 41 -5.19 -4.76 -1.03
N VAL A 42 -5.14 -5.50 -2.14
CA VAL A 42 -5.11 -4.93 -3.49
C VAL A 42 -6.37 -5.36 -4.23
N GLU A 43 -7.25 -4.40 -4.46
CA GLU A 43 -8.44 -4.53 -5.31
C GLU A 43 -8.20 -3.79 -6.64
N TRP A 44 -9.04 -4.02 -7.64
CA TRP A 44 -8.88 -3.39 -8.95
C TRP A 44 -10.21 -3.36 -9.73
N ASP A 45 -10.31 -2.43 -10.68
CA ASP A 45 -11.38 -2.38 -11.67
C ASP A 45 -10.80 -2.35 -13.10
N SER A 46 -11.49 -1.76 -14.09
CA SER A 46 -10.98 -1.65 -15.46
C SER A 46 -9.87 -0.61 -15.65
N GLU A 47 -9.70 0.34 -14.71
CA GLU A 47 -8.86 1.53 -14.87
C GLU A 47 -7.88 1.76 -13.72
N ASN A 48 -8.20 1.27 -12.51
CA ASN A 48 -7.51 1.61 -11.29
C ASN A 48 -7.21 0.39 -10.41
N PHE A 49 -6.12 0.49 -9.66
CA PHE A 49 -5.84 -0.32 -8.48
C PHE A 49 -6.29 0.42 -7.23
N TYR A 50 -6.81 -0.32 -6.26
CA TYR A 50 -7.27 0.18 -4.98
C TYR A 50 -6.48 -0.50 -3.87
N ILE A 51 -5.71 0.29 -3.13
CA ILE A 51 -4.87 -0.20 -2.03
C ILE A 51 -5.54 0.11 -0.71
N LYS A 52 -5.66 -0.90 0.16
CA LYS A 52 -6.10 -0.73 1.55
C LYS A 52 -5.10 -1.41 2.48
N LEU A 53 -5.04 -0.93 3.72
CA LEU A 53 -4.33 -1.58 4.80
C LEU A 53 -5.32 -2.10 5.84
N GLN A 54 -5.04 -3.28 6.40
CA GLN A 54 -5.88 -3.89 7.43
C GLN A 54 -5.04 -4.39 8.61
N ALA A 55 -5.52 -4.13 9.83
CA ALA A 55 -5.00 -4.73 11.06
C ALA A 55 -6.07 -4.64 12.17
N HIS A 56 -6.09 -5.60 13.10
CA HIS A 56 -7.05 -5.64 14.23
C HIS A 56 -8.52 -5.48 13.83
N GLY A 57 -8.93 -6.07 12.71
CA GLY A 57 -10.30 -5.95 12.20
C GLY A 57 -10.69 -4.55 11.72
N GLN A 58 -9.74 -3.60 11.65
CA GLN A 58 -9.92 -2.28 11.06
C GLN A 58 -9.29 -2.25 9.67
N THR A 59 -9.97 -1.62 8.72
CA THR A 59 -9.50 -1.46 7.34
C THR A 59 -9.55 0.01 6.95
N THR A 60 -8.52 0.49 6.29
CA THR A 60 -8.45 1.88 5.80
C THR A 60 -9.46 2.14 4.67
N GLN A 61 -9.60 3.41 4.30
CA GLN A 61 -10.18 3.75 3.01
C GLN A 61 -9.25 3.28 1.88
N ALA A 62 -9.81 3.10 0.69
CA ALA A 62 -9.05 2.73 -0.49
C ALA A 62 -8.32 3.94 -1.07
N GLU A 63 -7.02 3.80 -1.28
CA GLU A 63 -6.26 4.70 -2.14
C GLU A 63 -6.35 4.20 -3.58
N SER A 64 -6.89 5.03 -4.48
CA SER A 64 -7.05 4.70 -5.90
C SER A 64 -5.86 5.18 -6.72
N LEU A 65 -5.30 4.28 -7.53
CA LEU A 65 -4.14 4.53 -8.38
C LEU A 65 -4.44 4.07 -9.82
N PRO A 66 -4.38 4.99 -10.81
CA PRO A 66 -4.53 4.62 -12.21
C PRO A 66 -3.46 3.62 -12.65
N TYR A 67 -3.83 2.70 -13.54
CA TYR A 67 -2.92 1.67 -14.07
C TYR A 67 -1.62 2.22 -14.64
N LYS A 68 -1.68 3.36 -15.33
CA LYS A 68 -0.49 4.02 -15.87
C LYS A 68 0.49 4.45 -14.78
N ALA A 69 -0.02 4.97 -13.67
CA ALA A 69 0.81 5.37 -12.54
C ALA A 69 1.38 4.13 -11.84
N MET A 70 0.55 3.11 -11.60
CA MET A 70 1.01 1.86 -10.98
C MET A 70 2.11 1.18 -11.79
N ASN A 71 1.99 1.14 -13.12
CA ASN A 71 3.01 0.53 -13.97
C ASN A 71 4.37 1.25 -13.86
N ALA A 72 4.36 2.60 -13.78
CA ALA A 72 5.59 3.36 -13.56
C ALA A 72 6.22 3.01 -12.19
N LEU A 73 5.41 2.95 -11.14
CA LEU A 73 5.85 2.62 -9.79
C LEU A 73 6.43 1.20 -9.70
N ILE A 74 5.77 0.20 -10.29
CA ILE A 74 6.24 -1.19 -10.32
C ILE A 74 7.54 -1.30 -11.12
N LYS A 75 7.68 -0.55 -12.22
CA LYS A 75 8.93 -0.52 -12.98
C LYS A 75 10.07 0.03 -12.13
N ASP A 76 9.84 1.11 -11.37
CA ASP A 76 10.87 1.67 -10.50
C ASP A 76 11.18 0.75 -9.32
N PHE A 77 10.17 0.08 -8.76
CA PHE A 77 10.30 -0.95 -7.73
C PHE A 77 11.20 -2.10 -8.19
N ARG A 78 10.93 -2.67 -9.38
CA ARG A 78 11.75 -3.74 -9.99
C ARG A 78 13.21 -3.35 -10.20
N ASN A 79 13.45 -2.06 -10.45
CA ASN A 79 14.79 -1.51 -10.67
C ASN A 79 15.49 -1.08 -9.37
N ASN A 80 14.91 -1.35 -8.19
CA ASN A 80 15.42 -0.92 -6.87
C ASN A 80 15.75 0.58 -6.81
N LYS A 81 14.95 1.42 -7.49
CA LYS A 81 15.09 2.87 -7.39
C LYS A 81 14.57 3.36 -6.04
N ASP A 82 14.96 4.59 -5.70
CA ASP A 82 14.39 5.29 -4.55
C ASP A 82 12.87 5.41 -4.66
N HIS A 83 12.22 5.43 -3.50
CA HIS A 83 10.77 5.49 -3.40
C HIS A 83 10.21 6.73 -4.10
N ASP A 84 9.16 6.52 -4.89
CA ASP A 84 8.34 7.63 -5.36
C ASP A 84 7.71 8.34 -4.16
N LYS A 85 7.94 9.65 -4.06
CA LYS A 85 7.59 10.44 -2.87
C LYS A 85 6.08 10.56 -2.68
N ASP A 86 5.33 10.68 -3.78
CA ASP A 86 3.89 10.86 -3.73
C ASP A 86 3.22 9.55 -3.33
N PHE A 87 3.64 8.43 -3.94
CA PHE A 87 3.18 7.11 -3.55
C PHE A 87 3.55 6.79 -2.09
N PHE A 88 4.79 7.06 -1.68
CA PHE A 88 5.22 6.85 -0.30
C PHE A 88 4.34 7.62 0.68
N LYS A 89 4.04 8.89 0.39
CA LYS A 89 3.16 9.72 1.21
C LYS A 89 1.73 9.18 1.26
N SER A 90 1.19 8.67 0.17
CA SER A 90 -0.12 8.00 0.15
C SER A 90 -0.13 6.78 1.07
N ILE A 91 0.90 5.92 1.00
CA ILE A 91 1.00 4.75 1.90
C ILE A 91 1.16 5.15 3.36
N GLN A 92 1.95 6.19 3.66
CA GLN A 92 2.09 6.73 5.00
C GLN A 92 0.74 7.28 5.54
N ASN A 93 -0.05 7.96 4.70
CA ASN A 93 -1.38 8.44 5.10
C ASN A 93 -2.32 7.28 5.44
N LEU A 94 -2.27 6.19 4.67
CA LEU A 94 -3.04 4.96 4.97
C LEU A 94 -2.60 4.36 6.32
N ALA A 95 -1.30 4.30 6.58
CA ALA A 95 -0.77 3.83 7.86
C ALA A 95 -1.27 4.67 9.05
N ILE A 96 -1.21 6.01 8.93
CA ILE A 96 -1.74 6.94 9.94
C ILE A 96 -3.24 6.73 10.15
N GLN A 97 -3.99 6.59 9.06
CA GLN A 97 -5.42 6.32 9.14
C GLN A 97 -5.70 5.01 9.89
N LEU A 98 -4.95 3.95 9.59
CA LEU A 98 -5.12 2.64 10.22
C LEU A 98 -4.88 2.71 11.74
N GLU A 99 -3.77 3.30 12.17
CA GLU A 99 -3.46 3.46 13.61
C GLU A 99 -4.51 4.33 14.32
N SER A 100 -5.05 5.35 13.64
CA SER A 100 -6.16 6.16 14.17
C SER A 100 -7.43 5.32 14.37
N LEU A 101 -7.78 4.46 13.42
CA LEU A 101 -8.94 3.56 13.52
C LEU A 101 -8.76 2.54 14.66
N ILE A 102 -7.59 1.93 14.77
CA ILE A 102 -7.25 0.98 15.83
C ILE A 102 -7.30 1.66 17.21
N GLY A 103 -6.71 2.85 17.32
CA GLY A 103 -6.72 3.63 18.56
C GLY A 103 -8.14 3.98 19.02
N LYS A 104 -9.03 4.34 18.09
CA LYS A 104 -10.45 4.59 18.39
C LYS A 104 -11.17 3.33 18.85
N ALA A 105 -10.97 2.21 18.15
CA ALA A 105 -11.62 0.94 18.48
C ALA A 105 -11.18 0.39 19.85
N ARG A 106 -9.93 0.61 20.26
CA ARG A 106 -9.41 0.20 21.58
C ARG A 106 -10.02 0.98 22.76
N ASN A 107 -10.45 2.21 22.50
CA ASN A 107 -10.97 3.13 23.52
C ASN A 107 -12.51 3.20 23.53
N ALA A 108 -13.19 2.41 22.69
CA ALA A 108 -14.64 2.28 22.61
C ALA A 108 -15.13 1.08 23.43
#